data_AF-A0A9E2PWS2-F1
#
_entry.id   AF-A0A9E2PWS2-F1
#
_cell.length_a   1.000
_cell.length_b   1.000
_cell.length_c   1.000
_cell.angle_alpha   90.00
_cell.angle_beta   90.00
_cell.angle_gamma   90.00
#
_symmetry.space_group_name_H-M   'P 1'
#
loop_
_entity.id
_entity.type
_entity.pdbx_description
1 polymer ?
#
loop_
_entity_poly.entity_id
_entity_poly.type
_entity_poly.pdbx_seq_one_letter_code
_entity_poly.pdbx_strand_id
1 'polypeptide(L)'
;RDGFELSLSKPKVLTQEIDGETREPLELAVVDIPEEFVGIVTEKLSSRRGRLMKMVNHGSGRVRLEFEIPSRGLIGFRGQFLNDTRGTGLLNALLVGTTPYAGEIVGRINGVLVADRPGRAVSYAIFHLQPRGTIFVKPNDPTYRGMIVGENTRPDDMGVNISKEKKLTNMRAAGTDEALRLVPARQFTLEQSMEFINDDELVEVTPQAIRLRKRLTS
;
A
#
# COMPACT_ATOMS: atom_id res chain seq x y z
N ARG A 1 6.05 13.91 15.01
CA ARG A 1 6.48 13.99 16.43
C ARG A 1 6.52 15.45 16.90
N ASP A 2 6.86 16.39 16.02
CA ASP A 2 6.94 17.83 16.36
C ASP A 2 5.63 18.61 16.12
N GLY A 3 4.48 17.92 16.07
CA GLY A 3 3.17 18.58 15.91
C GLY A 3 2.75 18.95 14.48
N PHE A 4 3.58 18.69 13.46
CA PHE A 4 3.25 19.04 12.07
C PHE A 4 2.07 18.26 11.49
N GLU A 5 1.30 18.94 10.65
CA GLU A 5 0.27 18.37 9.78
C GLU A 5 0.62 18.68 8.32
N LEU A 6 0.65 17.66 7.48
CA LEU A 6 1.10 17.79 6.09
C LEU A 6 0.51 16.70 5.20
N SER A 7 0.52 16.97 3.90
CA SER A 7 0.09 16.01 2.87
C SER A 7 1.27 15.62 1.99
N LEU A 8 1.45 14.32 1.78
CA LEU A 8 2.52 13.74 0.97
C LEU A 8 1.95 13.14 -0.31
N SER A 9 2.58 13.43 -1.43
CA SER A 9 2.33 12.75 -2.71
C SER A 9 3.22 11.53 -2.86
N LYS A 10 2.88 10.66 -3.83
CA LYS A 10 3.68 9.47 -4.16
C LYS A 10 5.14 9.87 -4.38
N PRO A 11 6.11 9.17 -3.76
CA PRO A 11 7.51 9.52 -3.95
C PRO A 11 7.91 9.16 -5.38
N LYS A 12 8.68 10.04 -6.02
CA LYS A 12 9.16 9.86 -7.40
C LYS A 12 10.68 9.90 -7.41
N VAL A 13 11.28 9.07 -8.25
CA VAL A 13 12.71 9.16 -8.53
C VAL A 13 12.97 10.34 -9.45
N LEU A 14 14.14 10.95 -9.30
CA LEU A 14 14.61 11.98 -10.23
C LEU A 14 15.23 11.29 -11.44
N THR A 15 14.62 11.46 -12.61
CA THR A 15 15.16 11.01 -13.88
C THR A 15 16.05 12.10 -14.49
N GLN A 16 17.04 11.70 -15.28
CA GLN A 16 17.97 12.60 -15.96
C GLN A 16 18.03 12.26 -17.44
N GLU A 17 18.11 13.27 -18.29
CA GLU A 17 18.41 13.09 -19.72
C GLU A 17 19.93 13.10 -19.90
N ILE A 18 20.49 11.99 -20.39
CA ILE A 18 21.92 11.85 -20.67
C ILE A 18 22.04 11.28 -22.09
N ASP A 19 22.72 12.02 -22.98
CA ASP A 19 22.93 11.62 -24.38
C ASP A 19 21.64 11.28 -25.16
N GLY A 20 20.52 11.94 -24.81
CA GLY A 20 19.21 11.72 -25.44
C GLY A 20 18.45 10.49 -24.92
N GLU A 21 18.93 9.87 -23.83
CA GLU A 21 18.30 8.76 -23.14
C GLU A 21 17.86 9.17 -21.73
N THR A 22 16.58 8.93 -21.40
CA THR A 22 16.09 9.07 -20.03
C THR A 22 16.69 7.98 -19.14
N ARG A 23 17.39 8.39 -18.09
CA ARG A 23 18.01 7.51 -17.09
C ARG A 23 17.39 7.68 -15.72
N GLU A 24 17.35 6.60 -14.95
CA GLU A 24 16.88 6.58 -13.57
C GLU A 24 17.94 6.00 -12.62
N PRO A 25 17.91 6.33 -11.31
CA PRO A 25 18.85 5.81 -10.33
C PRO A 25 18.76 4.29 -10.20
N LEU A 26 19.91 3.62 -10.10
CA LEU A 26 20.05 2.18 -9.96
C LEU A 26 20.63 1.82 -8.59
N GLU A 27 20.00 0.88 -7.90
CA GLU A 27 20.44 0.35 -6.62
C GLU A 27 20.86 -1.11 -6.71
N LEU A 28 21.89 -1.47 -5.96
CA LEU A 28 22.25 -2.85 -5.64
C LEU A 28 21.51 -3.26 -4.37
N ALA A 29 20.44 -4.03 -4.52
CA ALA A 29 19.70 -4.63 -3.42
C ALA A 29 20.35 -5.96 -3.01
N VAL A 30 20.91 -5.99 -1.81
CA VAL A 30 21.47 -7.19 -1.17
C VAL A 30 20.45 -7.75 -0.20
N VAL A 31 20.01 -8.96 -0.46
CA VAL A 31 18.97 -9.66 0.27
C VAL A 31 19.55 -10.89 0.94
N ASP A 32 19.23 -11.12 2.20
CA ASP A 32 19.59 -12.34 2.92
C ASP A 32 18.33 -12.91 3.58
N ILE A 33 17.92 -14.10 3.16
CA ILE A 33 16.64 -14.71 3.53
C ILE A 33 16.75 -16.23 3.72
N PRO A 34 15.89 -16.84 4.56
CA PRO A 34 15.69 -18.29 4.54
C PRO A 34 15.32 -18.82 3.15
N GLU A 35 15.79 -20.03 2.83
CA GLU A 35 15.58 -20.69 1.52
C GLU A 35 14.11 -20.74 1.08
N GLU A 36 13.20 -20.95 2.02
CA GLU A 36 11.76 -21.05 1.76
C GLU A 36 11.15 -19.78 1.14
N PHE A 37 11.77 -18.61 1.35
CA PHE A 37 11.26 -17.33 0.85
C PHE A 37 11.92 -16.88 -0.47
N VAL A 38 12.88 -17.64 -1.00
CA VAL A 38 13.62 -17.26 -2.22
C VAL A 38 12.68 -17.04 -3.41
N GLY A 39 11.70 -17.94 -3.60
CA GLY A 39 10.74 -17.86 -4.70
C GLY A 39 9.94 -16.55 -4.68
N ILE A 40 9.22 -16.29 -3.58
CA ILE A 40 8.35 -15.12 -3.44
C ILE A 40 9.14 -13.80 -3.52
N VAL A 41 10.32 -13.73 -2.91
CA VAL A 41 11.14 -12.51 -2.94
C VAL A 41 11.69 -12.24 -4.34
N THR A 42 12.17 -13.29 -5.03
CA THR A 42 12.70 -13.17 -6.39
C THR A 42 11.62 -12.73 -7.37
N GLU A 43 10.42 -13.31 -7.29
CA GLU A 43 9.27 -12.93 -8.12
C GLU A 43 8.93 -11.45 -7.94
N LYS A 44 8.84 -10.97 -6.70
CA LYS A 44 8.47 -9.58 -6.41
C LYS A 44 9.53 -8.57 -6.80
N LEU A 45 10.81 -8.88 -6.61
CA LEU A 45 11.89 -8.00 -7.10
C LEU A 45 11.92 -7.97 -8.63
N SER A 46 11.70 -9.11 -9.28
CA SER A 46 11.69 -9.18 -10.75
C SER A 46 10.52 -8.39 -11.36
N SER A 47 9.32 -8.48 -10.79
CA SER A 47 8.17 -7.68 -11.25
C SER A 47 8.37 -6.17 -11.07
N ARG A 48 9.31 -5.78 -10.20
CA ARG A 48 9.75 -4.40 -9.97
C ARG A 48 10.99 -4.01 -10.77
N ARG A 49 11.26 -4.72 -11.88
CA ARG A 49 12.41 -4.53 -12.78
C ARG A 49 13.76 -4.81 -12.13
N GLY A 50 13.77 -5.59 -11.05
CA GLY A 50 15.01 -6.11 -10.46
C GLY A 50 15.59 -7.23 -11.31
N ARG A 51 16.89 -7.18 -11.57
CA ARG A 51 17.65 -8.23 -12.24
C ARG A 51 18.52 -8.93 -11.22
N LEU A 52 18.34 -10.24 -11.06
CA LEU A 52 19.18 -11.06 -10.20
C LEU A 52 20.60 -11.13 -10.81
N MET A 53 21.58 -10.64 -10.07
CA MET A 53 22.98 -10.61 -10.46
C MET A 53 23.75 -11.79 -9.88
N LYS A 54 23.43 -12.14 -8.64
CA LYS A 54 24.14 -13.17 -7.89
C LYS A 54 23.22 -13.86 -6.91
N MET A 55 23.38 -15.17 -6.78
CA MET A 55 22.76 -16.00 -5.77
C MET A 55 23.84 -16.86 -5.12
N VAL A 56 23.95 -16.79 -3.80
CA VAL A 56 24.89 -17.59 -3.02
C VAL A 56 24.11 -18.32 -1.93
N ASN A 57 24.14 -19.65 -1.99
CA ASN A 57 23.66 -20.49 -0.92
C ASN A 57 24.87 -21.11 -0.20
N HIS A 58 25.01 -20.84 1.10
CA HIS A 58 26.11 -21.33 1.93
C HIS A 58 25.81 -22.70 2.59
N GLY A 59 24.67 -23.33 2.28
CA GLY A 59 24.23 -24.59 2.88
C GLY A 59 23.77 -24.46 4.33
N SER A 60 23.61 -23.23 4.83
CA SER A 60 23.20 -22.91 6.19
C SER A 60 21.68 -22.68 6.33
N GLY A 61 20.89 -23.00 5.30
CA GLY A 61 19.45 -22.73 5.23
C GLY A 61 19.08 -21.28 4.89
N ARG A 62 20.07 -20.45 4.52
CA ARG A 62 19.88 -19.07 4.10
C ARG A 62 20.56 -18.82 2.76
N VAL A 63 19.95 -17.97 1.95
CA VAL A 63 20.44 -17.58 0.63
C VAL A 63 20.63 -16.08 0.59
N ARG A 64 21.79 -15.68 0.09
CA ARG A 64 22.09 -14.29 -0.23
C ARG A 64 21.86 -14.03 -1.71
N LEU A 65 21.04 -13.05 -2.01
CA LEU A 65 20.70 -12.59 -3.37
C LEU A 65 21.20 -11.16 -3.57
N GLU A 66 21.71 -10.87 -4.75
CA GLU A 66 22.08 -9.51 -5.15
C GLU A 66 21.31 -9.16 -6.42
N PHE A 67 20.54 -8.07 -6.37
CA PHE A 67 19.77 -7.56 -7.48
C PHE A 67 20.23 -6.16 -7.86
N GLU A 68 20.38 -5.91 -9.15
CA GLU A 68 20.34 -4.54 -9.68
C GLU A 68 18.88 -4.17 -9.93
N ILE A 69 18.41 -3.08 -9.34
CA ILE A 69 17.00 -2.68 -9.41
C ILE A 69 16.91 -1.14 -9.48
N PRO A 70 16.08 -0.55 -10.34
CA PRO A 70 15.85 0.89 -10.30
C PRO A 70 15.34 1.29 -8.92
N SER A 71 15.80 2.41 -8.37
CA SER A 71 15.37 2.91 -7.04
C SER A 71 13.85 2.97 -6.90
N ARG A 72 13.15 3.28 -8.01
CA ARG A 72 11.69 3.31 -8.08
C ARG A 72 11.03 1.97 -7.75
N GLY A 73 11.67 0.85 -8.09
CA GLY A 73 11.19 -0.48 -7.77
C GLY A 73 11.24 -0.81 -6.27
N LEU A 74 12.18 -0.21 -5.53
CA LEU A 74 12.34 -0.43 -4.09
C LEU A 74 11.42 0.43 -3.22
N ILE A 75 10.81 1.47 -3.79
CA ILE A 75 9.83 2.31 -3.10
C ILE A 75 8.71 1.43 -2.53
N GLY A 76 8.54 1.48 -1.19
CA GLY A 76 7.52 0.72 -0.47
C GLY A 76 7.86 -0.76 -0.22
N PHE A 77 8.72 -1.36 -1.04
CA PHE A 77 8.98 -2.80 -1.01
C PHE A 77 9.46 -3.32 0.36
N ARG A 78 10.16 -2.52 1.16
CA ARG A 78 10.69 -2.93 2.47
C ARG A 78 9.60 -3.47 3.41
N GLY A 79 8.42 -2.84 3.43
CA GLY A 79 7.31 -3.29 4.28
C GLY A 79 6.75 -4.64 3.80
N GLN A 80 6.57 -4.78 2.49
CA GLN A 80 6.12 -6.03 1.87
C GLN A 80 7.12 -7.16 2.09
N PHE A 81 8.42 -6.88 1.90
CA PHE A 81 9.51 -7.81 2.13
C PHE A 81 9.54 -8.36 3.56
N LEU A 82 9.37 -7.49 4.56
CA LEU A 82 9.31 -7.91 5.96
C LEU A 82 8.10 -8.82 6.22
N ASN A 83 6.95 -8.54 5.63
CA ASN A 83 5.77 -9.41 5.76
C ASN A 83 5.99 -10.78 5.09
N ASP A 84 6.51 -10.79 3.86
CA ASP A 84 6.73 -12.03 3.10
C ASP A 84 7.75 -12.94 3.79
N THR A 85 8.77 -12.34 4.40
CA THR A 85 9.84 -13.06 5.11
C THR A 85 9.56 -13.24 6.60
N ARG A 86 8.36 -12.87 7.07
CA ARG A 86 7.95 -12.92 8.48
C ARG A 86 8.96 -12.24 9.42
N GLY A 87 9.58 -11.16 8.96
CA GLY A 87 10.59 -10.38 9.68
C GLY A 87 11.98 -11.00 9.75
N THR A 88 12.20 -12.16 9.13
CA THR A 88 13.50 -12.89 9.19
C THR A 88 14.46 -12.56 8.05
N GLY A 89 13.98 -11.79 7.06
CA GLY A 89 14.76 -11.32 5.93
C GLY A 89 15.53 -10.04 6.24
N LEU A 90 16.71 -9.91 5.64
CA LEU A 90 17.51 -8.69 5.65
C LEU A 90 17.54 -8.12 4.22
N LEU A 91 17.27 -6.82 4.12
CA LEU A 91 17.31 -6.07 2.86
C LEU A 91 18.17 -4.81 3.06
N ASN A 92 19.26 -4.73 2.32
CA ASN A 92 20.08 -3.53 2.20
C ASN A 92 20.11 -3.09 0.74
N ALA A 93 20.09 -1.79 0.49
CA ALA A 93 20.17 -1.26 -0.86
C ALA A 93 21.19 -0.11 -0.89
N LEU A 94 21.97 -0.07 -1.95
CA LEU A 94 23.07 0.86 -2.15
C LEU A 94 22.94 1.46 -3.53
N LEU A 95 22.98 2.79 -3.64
CA LEU A 95 23.01 3.46 -4.94
C LEU A 95 24.34 3.13 -5.65
N VAL A 96 24.25 2.52 -6.84
CA VAL A 96 25.42 2.09 -7.62
C VAL A 96 25.59 2.84 -8.93
N GLY A 97 24.60 3.66 -9.32
CA GLY A 97 24.70 4.53 -10.49
C GLY A 97 23.34 4.86 -11.09
N THR A 98 23.29 4.90 -12.42
CA THR A 98 22.08 5.14 -13.20
C THR A 98 21.93 4.06 -14.27
N THR A 99 20.69 3.74 -14.62
CA THR A 99 20.32 2.83 -15.71
C THR A 99 19.41 3.56 -16.70
N PRO A 100 19.37 3.17 -17.99
CA PRO A 100 18.24 3.50 -18.85
C PRO A 100 16.91 3.23 -18.15
N TYR A 101 15.90 4.06 -18.42
CA TYR A 101 14.57 3.90 -17.84
C TYR A 101 14.05 2.47 -18.05
N ALA A 102 13.82 1.76 -16.95
CA ALA A 102 13.56 0.32 -16.94
C ALA A 102 12.12 -0.04 -17.36
N GLY A 103 11.35 0.94 -17.84
CA GLY A 103 9.95 0.82 -18.21
C GLY A 103 9.00 1.01 -17.03
N GLU A 104 7.71 0.85 -17.31
CA GLU A 104 6.67 1.05 -16.30
C GLU A 104 6.74 -0.02 -15.20
N ILE A 105 6.57 0.42 -13.95
CA ILE A 105 6.38 -0.46 -12.79
C ILE A 105 4.93 -0.27 -12.38
N VAL A 106 4.15 -1.34 -12.55
CA VAL A 106 2.69 -1.30 -12.34
C VAL A 106 2.41 -0.95 -10.88
N GLY A 107 1.55 0.04 -10.68
CA GLY A 107 1.08 0.44 -9.35
C GLY A 107 0.04 -0.52 -8.79
N ARG A 108 -0.77 -0.04 -7.83
CA ARG A 108 -1.92 -0.77 -7.32
C ARG A 108 -2.88 -1.08 -8.47
N ILE A 109 -3.23 -2.36 -8.66
CA ILE A 109 -4.20 -2.83 -9.67
C ILE A 109 -5.63 -2.50 -9.23
N ASN A 110 -5.89 -2.62 -7.93
CA ASN A 110 -7.17 -2.39 -7.31
C ASN A 110 -7.51 -0.89 -7.24
N GLY A 111 -8.80 -0.57 -7.28
CA GLY A 111 -9.32 0.78 -6.98
C GLY A 111 -9.47 0.99 -5.48
N VAL A 112 -10.01 2.14 -5.09
CA VAL A 112 -10.29 2.49 -3.70
C VAL A 112 -11.76 2.74 -3.42
N LEU A 113 -12.16 2.47 -2.18
CA LEU A 113 -13.43 2.90 -1.63
C LEU A 113 -13.26 4.33 -1.09
N VAL A 114 -13.98 5.29 -1.66
CA VAL A 114 -13.85 6.72 -1.36
C VAL A 114 -15.10 7.20 -0.64
N ALA A 115 -14.95 7.82 0.53
CA ALA A 115 -16.07 8.39 1.27
C ALA A 115 -16.73 9.53 0.46
N ASP A 116 -18.04 9.45 0.27
CA ASP A 116 -18.82 10.41 -0.52
C ASP A 116 -19.27 11.65 0.28
N ARG A 117 -19.15 11.62 1.60
CA ARG A 117 -19.63 12.67 2.52
C ARG A 117 -18.85 12.66 3.84
N PRO A 118 -18.87 13.76 4.60
CA PRO A 118 -18.36 13.76 5.97
C PRO A 118 -19.29 13.00 6.92
N GLY A 119 -18.71 12.46 7.98
CA GLY A 119 -19.43 11.76 9.04
C GLY A 119 -18.50 10.85 9.84
N ARG A 120 -19.08 9.93 10.61
CA ARG A 120 -18.32 8.89 11.32
C ARG A 120 -18.59 7.54 10.68
N ALA A 121 -17.60 6.66 10.63
CA ALA A 121 -17.77 5.33 10.09
C ALA A 121 -18.73 4.51 10.97
N VAL A 122 -19.81 3.98 10.39
CA VAL A 122 -20.84 3.23 11.13
C VAL A 122 -20.65 1.73 10.93
N SER A 123 -20.71 0.94 12.01
CA SER A 123 -20.53 -0.53 11.95
C SER A 123 -21.43 -1.21 10.92
N TYR A 124 -22.68 -0.74 10.79
CA TYR A 124 -23.62 -1.20 9.77
C TYR A 124 -23.08 -0.96 8.34
N ALA A 125 -22.56 0.23 8.04
CA ALA A 125 -21.99 0.53 6.74
C ALA A 125 -20.71 -0.29 6.47
N ILE A 126 -19.80 -0.37 7.45
CA ILE A 126 -18.57 -1.17 7.36
C ILE A 126 -18.90 -2.63 7.03
N PHE A 127 -19.85 -3.24 7.76
CA PHE A 127 -20.26 -4.63 7.54
C PHE A 127 -20.77 -4.89 6.12
N HIS A 128 -21.49 -3.95 5.52
CA HIS A 128 -22.01 -4.11 4.15
C HIS A 128 -20.98 -3.75 3.07
N LEU A 129 -19.91 -3.04 3.42
CA LEU A 129 -18.83 -2.66 2.49
C LEU A 129 -17.64 -3.62 2.52
N GLN A 130 -17.36 -4.31 3.63
CA GLN A 130 -16.26 -5.27 3.72
C GLN A 130 -16.32 -6.43 2.70
N PRO A 131 -17.48 -6.87 2.16
CA PRO A 131 -17.48 -7.84 1.05
C PRO A 131 -16.98 -7.25 -0.28
N ARG A 132 -16.96 -5.91 -0.41
CA ARG A 132 -16.49 -5.21 -1.61
C ARG A 132 -15.00 -4.91 -1.58
N GLY A 133 -14.35 -5.02 -0.41
CA GLY A 133 -13.01 -4.53 -0.24
C GLY A 133 -12.46 -4.63 1.17
N THR A 134 -11.16 -4.36 1.30
CA THR A 134 -10.50 -4.28 2.60
C THR A 134 -10.73 -2.91 3.21
N ILE A 135 -11.32 -2.84 4.41
CA ILE A 135 -11.65 -1.58 5.09
C ILE A 135 -10.45 -1.04 5.86
N PHE A 136 -10.26 0.29 5.86
CA PHE A 136 -9.15 0.97 6.52
C PHE A 136 -9.58 1.71 7.79
N VAL A 137 -10.87 2.01 7.93
CA VAL A 137 -11.45 2.74 9.05
C VAL A 137 -12.15 1.81 10.05
N LYS A 138 -12.08 2.16 11.32
CA LYS A 138 -12.78 1.49 12.42
C LYS A 138 -14.14 2.15 12.68
N PRO A 139 -15.08 1.47 13.36
CA PRO A 139 -16.29 2.11 13.84
C PRO A 139 -15.97 3.39 14.62
N ASN A 140 -16.75 4.43 14.36
CA ASN A 140 -16.62 5.78 14.89
C ASN A 140 -15.41 6.59 14.39
N ASP A 141 -14.57 6.09 13.49
CA ASP A 141 -13.51 6.93 12.91
C ASP A 141 -14.14 8.12 12.14
N PRO A 142 -13.60 9.34 12.29
CA PRO A 142 -14.06 10.49 11.51
C PRO A 142 -13.66 10.32 10.04
N THR A 143 -14.59 10.64 9.16
CA THR A 143 -14.43 10.55 7.71
C THR A 143 -14.88 11.83 7.05
N TYR A 144 -14.31 12.14 5.89
CA TYR A 144 -14.63 13.32 5.09
C TYR A 144 -14.72 12.95 3.61
N ARG A 145 -15.39 13.78 2.81
CA ARG A 145 -15.53 13.55 1.37
C ARG A 145 -14.16 13.43 0.70
N GLY A 146 -13.94 12.39 -0.09
CA GLY A 146 -12.67 12.13 -0.78
C GLY A 146 -11.66 11.34 0.05
N MET A 147 -11.94 11.07 1.34
CA MET A 147 -11.12 10.17 2.16
C MET A 147 -11.22 8.75 1.61
N ILE A 148 -10.09 8.08 1.42
CA ILE A 148 -10.03 6.67 1.07
C ILE A 148 -10.24 5.86 2.35
N VAL A 149 -11.31 5.06 2.36
CA VAL A 149 -11.76 4.28 3.52
C VAL A 149 -11.59 2.77 3.33
N GLY A 150 -11.11 2.35 2.15
CA GLY A 150 -10.79 0.96 1.85
C GLY A 150 -10.19 0.77 0.46
N GLU A 151 -9.73 -0.45 0.20
CA GLU A 151 -9.29 -0.93 -1.10
C GLU A 151 -10.39 -1.78 -1.73
N ASN A 152 -10.76 -1.46 -2.97
CA ASN A 152 -11.79 -2.18 -3.71
C ASN A 152 -11.24 -3.53 -4.21
N THR A 153 -12.06 -4.56 -4.24
CA THR A 153 -11.71 -5.84 -4.89
C THR A 153 -11.59 -5.73 -6.41
N ARG A 154 -12.13 -4.65 -6.99
CA ARG A 154 -12.08 -4.34 -8.42
C ARG A 154 -11.13 -3.19 -8.74
N PRO A 155 -10.69 -3.02 -10.00
CA PRO A 155 -9.79 -1.93 -10.40
C PRO A 155 -10.40 -0.52 -10.33
N ASP A 156 -11.72 -0.38 -10.39
CA ASP A 156 -12.40 0.90 -10.37
C ASP A 156 -12.53 1.49 -8.96
N ASP A 157 -12.40 2.82 -8.85
CA ASP A 157 -12.71 3.54 -7.62
C ASP A 157 -14.22 3.58 -7.39
N MET A 158 -14.66 3.38 -6.15
CA MET A 158 -16.08 3.38 -5.78
C MET A 158 -16.36 4.42 -4.69
N GLY A 159 -17.25 5.37 -4.99
CA GLY A 159 -17.83 6.25 -3.98
C GLY A 159 -18.75 5.48 -3.03
N VAL A 160 -18.54 5.63 -1.71
CA VAL A 160 -19.28 4.91 -0.67
C VAL A 160 -19.74 5.84 0.45
N ASN A 161 -20.93 5.58 0.98
CA ASN A 161 -21.41 6.20 2.21
C ASN A 161 -21.04 5.31 3.40
N ILE A 162 -19.88 5.58 3.99
CA ILE A 162 -19.36 4.86 5.16
C ILE A 162 -20.06 5.26 6.48
N SER A 163 -20.86 6.32 6.45
CA SER A 163 -21.65 6.83 7.59
C SER A 163 -23.11 6.41 7.55
N LYS A 164 -23.46 5.44 6.69
CA LYS A 164 -24.85 4.99 6.54
C LYS A 164 -25.33 4.25 7.78
N GLU A 165 -26.39 4.77 8.39
CA GLU A 165 -27.11 4.11 9.48
C GLU A 165 -28.10 3.06 8.98
N LYS A 166 -28.46 2.13 9.87
CA LYS A 166 -29.52 1.14 9.64
C LYS A 166 -30.87 1.86 9.67
N LYS A 167 -31.68 1.76 8.59
CA LYS A 167 -33.06 2.26 8.62
C LYS A 167 -33.91 1.39 9.56
N LEU A 168 -34.55 2.01 10.55
CA LEU A 168 -35.38 1.34 11.57
C LEU A 168 -36.75 0.85 11.05
N THR A 169 -37.05 1.00 9.75
CA THR A 169 -38.40 0.78 9.20
C THR A 169 -38.84 -0.68 9.04
N ASN A 170 -37.98 -1.68 9.29
CA ASN A 170 -38.33 -3.11 9.20
C ASN A 170 -38.15 -3.85 10.54
N MET A 171 -38.62 -3.27 11.65
CA MET A 171 -38.58 -3.89 12.98
C MET A 171 -39.87 -4.68 13.29
N ARG A 172 -40.33 -5.49 12.33
CA ARG A 172 -41.36 -6.54 12.52
C ARG A 172 -40.97 -7.81 11.77
N ALA A 173 -39.83 -8.38 12.15
CA ALA A 173 -39.55 -9.80 11.97
C ALA A 173 -38.63 -10.21 13.11
N ALA A 174 -38.91 -11.37 13.67
CA ALA A 174 -38.41 -11.86 14.94
C ALA A 174 -36.87 -11.88 15.07
N GLY A 175 -36.41 -11.51 16.27
CA GLY A 175 -35.38 -12.26 17.02
C GLY A 175 -34.05 -12.54 16.34
N THR A 176 -33.13 -11.58 16.37
CA THR A 176 -31.73 -11.70 16.85
C THR A 176 -31.06 -10.36 16.62
N ASP A 177 -30.50 -9.76 17.66
CA ASP A 177 -29.40 -8.80 17.46
C ASP A 177 -28.24 -9.61 16.89
N GLU A 178 -28.19 -9.77 15.56
CA GLU A 178 -27.00 -10.30 14.90
C GLU A 178 -25.86 -9.34 15.19
N ALA A 179 -24.97 -9.74 16.10
CA ALA A 179 -23.73 -9.03 16.34
C ALA A 179 -22.95 -8.98 15.03
N LEU A 180 -22.93 -7.80 14.39
CA LEU A 180 -22.23 -7.57 13.13
C LEU A 180 -20.74 -7.91 13.32
N ARG A 181 -20.27 -8.95 12.62
CA ARG A 181 -18.86 -9.36 12.66
C ARG A 181 -18.06 -8.56 11.65
N LEU A 182 -17.26 -7.63 12.15
CA LEU A 182 -16.39 -6.80 11.33
C LEU A 182 -15.02 -7.46 11.15
N VAL A 183 -14.53 -7.48 9.91
CA VAL A 183 -13.12 -7.80 9.65
C VAL A 183 -12.27 -6.65 10.22
N PRO A 184 -11.16 -6.92 10.95
CA PRO A 184 -10.28 -5.88 11.46
C PRO A 184 -9.80 -4.95 10.33
N ALA A 185 -9.89 -3.64 10.57
CA ALA A 185 -9.48 -2.65 9.58
C ALA A 185 -7.95 -2.69 9.35
N ARG A 186 -7.52 -2.71 8.09
CA ARG A 186 -6.10 -2.63 7.73
C ARG A 186 -5.55 -1.26 8.11
N GLN A 187 -4.55 -1.26 8.98
CA GLN A 187 -3.83 -0.05 9.39
C GLN A 187 -2.55 0.07 8.54
N PHE A 188 -2.22 1.29 8.14
CA PHE A 188 -1.02 1.57 7.35
C PHE A 188 0.05 2.24 8.20
N THR A 189 1.30 1.84 8.02
CA THR A 189 2.45 2.70 8.35
C THR A 189 2.61 3.77 7.26
N LEU A 190 3.43 4.79 7.53
CA LEU A 190 3.71 5.84 6.55
C LEU A 190 4.28 5.26 5.25
N GLU A 191 5.23 4.33 5.36
CA GLU A 191 5.88 3.69 4.22
C GLU A 191 4.88 2.90 3.37
N GLN A 192 4.00 2.14 4.03
CA GLN A 192 2.94 1.40 3.34
C GLN A 192 1.94 2.35 2.66
N SER A 193 1.62 3.48 3.29
CA SER A 193 0.76 4.51 2.69
C SER A 193 1.40 5.11 1.44
N MET A 194 2.70 5.43 1.48
CA MET A 194 3.43 5.99 0.34
C MET A 194 3.56 5.01 -0.83
N GLU A 195 3.62 3.70 -0.53
CA GLU A 195 3.57 2.64 -1.54
C GLU A 195 2.18 2.49 -2.17
N PHE A 196 1.14 2.58 -1.34
CA PHE A 196 -0.23 2.27 -1.70
C PHE A 196 -0.87 3.32 -2.62
N ILE A 197 -0.54 4.60 -2.41
CA ILE A 197 -1.19 5.70 -3.15
C ILE A 197 -0.81 5.72 -4.64
N ASN A 198 -1.78 6.12 -5.45
CA ASN A 198 -1.56 6.49 -6.86
C ASN A 198 -1.29 8.00 -7.02
N ASP A 199 -0.96 8.42 -8.24
CA ASP A 199 -0.54 9.81 -8.52
C ASP A 199 -1.64 10.86 -8.23
N ASP A 200 -2.89 10.46 -8.29
CA ASP A 200 -4.08 11.26 -7.98
C ASP A 200 -4.52 11.14 -6.51
N GLU A 201 -3.68 10.59 -5.65
CA GLU A 201 -3.92 10.36 -4.22
C GLU A 201 -2.84 11.04 -3.36
N LEU A 202 -3.17 11.26 -2.09
CA LEU A 202 -2.30 11.88 -1.09
C LEU A 202 -2.39 11.12 0.25
N VAL A 203 -1.31 11.18 1.01
CA VAL A 203 -1.23 10.72 2.39
C VAL A 203 -1.27 11.94 3.30
N GLU A 204 -2.32 12.07 4.08
CA GLU A 204 -2.42 13.09 5.12
C GLU A 204 -1.80 12.54 6.42
N VAL A 205 -0.78 13.23 6.92
CA VAL A 205 -0.08 12.87 8.14
C VAL A 205 -0.33 13.94 9.18
N THR A 206 -0.80 13.49 10.34
CA THR A 206 -0.94 14.28 11.56
C THR A 206 -0.19 13.58 12.69
N PRO A 207 0.02 14.22 13.85
CA PRO A 207 0.65 13.55 14.99
C PRO A 207 -0.10 12.30 15.49
N GLN A 208 -1.40 12.20 15.20
CA GLN A 208 -2.28 11.15 15.74
C GLN A 208 -2.83 10.19 14.69
N ALA A 209 -2.73 10.52 13.39
CA ALA A 209 -3.34 9.74 12.33
C ALA A 209 -2.59 9.88 11.00
N ILE A 210 -2.57 8.77 10.26
CA ILE A 210 -2.20 8.70 8.84
C ILE A 210 -3.48 8.35 8.08
N ARG A 211 -3.84 9.17 7.10
CA ARG A 211 -5.06 8.99 6.29
C ARG A 211 -4.70 9.04 4.82
N LEU A 212 -5.53 8.39 4.02
CA LEU A 212 -5.41 8.36 2.57
C LEU A 212 -6.57 9.14 1.96
N ARG A 213 -6.33 9.86 0.86
CA ARG A 213 -7.39 10.59 0.15
C ARG A 213 -7.11 10.75 -1.33
N LYS A 214 -8.17 11.05 -2.09
CA LYS A 214 -8.03 11.59 -3.45
C LYS A 214 -7.52 13.03 -3.39
N ARG A 215 -6.66 13.39 -4.34
CA ARG A 215 -6.14 14.76 -4.53
C ARG A 215 -7.27 15.71 -4.92
N LEU A 216 -8.12 15.29 -5.85
CA LEU A 216 -9.31 16.02 -6.27
C LEU A 216 -10.55 15.38 -5.64
N THR A 217 -11.45 16.22 -5.13
CA THR A 217 -12.79 15.84 -4.68
C THR A 217 -13.80 16.32 -5.70
N SER A 218 -14.19 15.45 -6.65
CA SER A 218 -15.38 15.64 -7.48
C SER A 218 -16.62 15.17 -6.74
#